data_AF-A0AAX0YRA3-F1
#
_entry.id   AF-A0AAX0YRA3-F1
#
_cell.length_a   1.000
_cell.length_b   1.000
_cell.length_c   1.000
_cell.angle_alpha   90.00
_cell.angle_beta   90.00
_cell.angle_gamma   90.00
#
_symmetry.space_group_name_H-M   'P 1'
#
loop_
_entity.id
_entity.type
_entity.pdbx_description
1 polymer ?
#
loop_
_entity_poly.entity_id
_entity_poly.type
_entity_poly.pdbx_seq_one_letter_code
_entity_poly.pdbx_strand_id
1 'polypeptide(L)' 'MMTIDMIALYAKCSKNNPLLHVGVITVLFIIFNCSVYLLLDEGDLLAFLGVIIPLPFFFLFSKSSEYKRKYLHK' A
#
# COMPACT_ATOMS: atom_id res chain seq x y z
N MET A 1 7.91 -6.17 -12.63
CA MET A 1 8.03 -7.38 -11.80
C MET A 1 8.60 -6.98 -10.44
N MET A 2 7.88 -7.20 -9.35
CA MET A 2 8.34 -6.82 -8.00
C MET A 2 9.29 -7.91 -7.48
N THR A 3 10.55 -7.57 -7.20
CA THR A 3 11.58 -8.55 -6.81
C THR A 3 11.47 -8.92 -5.34
N ILE A 4 11.92 -10.14 -5.00
CA ILE A 4 11.89 -10.69 -3.63
C ILE A 4 12.67 -9.79 -2.66
N ASP A 5 13.76 -9.18 -3.12
CA ASP A 5 14.58 -8.25 -2.33
C ASP A 5 13.81 -7.00 -1.89
N MET A 6 12.95 -6.45 -2.75
CA MET A 6 12.11 -5.29 -2.43
C MET A 6 11.07 -5.63 -1.35
N ILE A 7 10.50 -6.83 -1.40
CA ILE A 7 9.52 -7.32 -0.41
C ILE A 7 10.21 -7.49 0.96
N ALA A 8 11.43 -8.05 0.97
CA ALA A 8 12.20 -8.27 2.18
C ALA A 8 12.68 -6.94 2.82
N LEU A 9 13.14 -5.99 2.01
CA LEU A 9 13.55 -4.66 2.46
C LEU A 9 12.36 -3.91 3.09
N TYR A 10 11.21 -3.92 2.40
CA TYR A 10 9.98 -3.30 2.90
C TYR A 10 9.48 -3.98 4.18
N ALA A 11 9.53 -5.31 4.27
CA ALA A 11 9.15 -6.05 5.48
C ALA A 11 10.02 -5.67 6.70
N LYS A 12 11.33 -5.51 6.50
CA LYS A 12 12.25 -5.04 7.55
C LYS A 12 11.94 -3.58 7.94
N CYS A 13 11.72 -2.70 6.96
CA CYS A 13 11.41 -1.30 7.21
C CYS A 13 10.08 -1.12 7.96
N SER A 14 9.01 -1.79 7.52
CA SER A 14 7.69 -1.79 8.16
C SER A 14 7.74 -2.37 9.58
N LYS A 15 8.58 -3.39 9.83
CA LYS A 15 8.78 -3.93 11.18
C LYS A 15 9.52 -2.96 12.09
N ASN A 16 10.56 -2.28 11.60
CA ASN A 16 11.36 -1.36 12.40
C ASN A 16 10.64 -0.04 12.66
N ASN A 17 9.76 0.39 11.74
CA ASN A 17 9.03 1.65 11.81
C ASN A 17 7.52 1.44 11.59
N PRO A 18 6.81 0.81 12.54
CA PRO A 18 5.40 0.49 12.37
C PRO A 18 4.51 1.73 12.22
N LEU A 19 4.84 2.83 12.92
CA LEU A 19 4.09 4.09 12.82
C LEU A 19 4.18 4.72 11.42
N LEU A 20 5.35 4.68 10.78
CA LEU A 20 5.52 5.18 9.42
C LEU A 20 4.74 4.33 8.42
N HIS A 21 4.76 3.00 8.59
CA HIS A 21 3.99 2.10 7.75
C HIS A 21 2.48 2.37 7.84
N VAL A 22 1.96 2.51 9.06
CA VAL A 22 0.55 2.85 9.29
C VAL A 22 0.24 4.23 8.69
N GLY A 23 1.10 5.22 8.89
CA GLY A 23 0.93 6.55 8.30
C GLY A 23 0.81 6.52 6.77
N VAL A 24 1.69 5.76 6.10
CA VAL A 24 1.63 5.58 4.64
C VAL A 24 0.35 4.90 4.20
N ILE A 25 -0.11 3.87 4.92
CA ILE A 25 -1.39 3.20 4.64
C ILE A 25 -2.55 4.20 4.80
N THR A 26 -2.57 4.97 5.88
CA THR A 26 -3.63 5.96 6.15
C THR A 26 -3.70 7.01 5.05
N VAL A 27 -2.55 7.56 4.62
CA VAL A 27 -2.50 8.54 3.52
C VAL A 27 -3.00 7.92 2.21
N LEU A 28 -2.55 6.71 1.86
CA LEU A 28 -3.04 5.98 0.68
C LEU A 28 -4.55 5.74 0.75
N PHE A 29 -5.08 5.43 1.93
CA PHE A 29 -6.50 5.19 2.13
C PHE A 29 -7.32 6.48 1.96
N ILE A 30 -6.83 7.61 2.48
CA ILE A 30 -7.49 8.92 2.29
C ILE A 30 -7.50 9.28 0.80
N ILE A 31 -6.36 9.15 0.10
CA ILE A 31 -6.27 9.41 -1.34
C ILE A 31 -7.26 8.54 -2.11
N PHE A 32 -7.31 7.24 -1.80
CA PHE A 32 -8.26 6.31 -2.42
C PHE A 32 -9.72 6.76 -2.21
N ASN A 33 -10.11 7.10 -0.98
CA ASN A 33 -11.48 7.53 -0.70
C ASN A 33 -11.82 8.87 -1.38
N CYS A 34 -10.91 9.83 -1.38
CA CYS A 34 -11.08 11.08 -2.12
C CYS A 34 -11.23 10.83 -3.62
N SER A 35 -10.40 9.98 -4.21
CA SER A 35 -10.47 9.63 -5.63
C SER A 35 -11.76 8.88 -5.98
N VAL A 36 -12.22 7.97 -5.12
CA VAL A 36 -13.52 7.29 -5.30
C VAL A 36 -14.67 8.29 -5.23
N TYR A 37 -14.62 9.23 -4.28
CA TYR A 37 -15.64 10.27 -4.16
C TYR A 37 -15.70 11.16 -5.41
N LEU A 38 -14.54 11.65 -5.88
CA LEU A 38 -14.45 12.47 -7.09
C LEU A 38 -14.94 11.71 -8.34
N LEU A 39 -14.62 10.41 -8.43
CA LEU A 39 -15.06 9.56 -9.53
C LEU A 39 -16.57 9.33 -9.53
N LEU A 40 -17.19 9.17 -8.35
CA LEU A 40 -18.63 8.98 -8.23
C LEU A 40 -19.43 10.26 -8.46
N ASP A 41 -18.93 11.40 -7.98
CA ASP A 41 -19.66 12.66 -7.97
C ASP A 41 -19.49 13.44 -9.28
N GLU A 42 -18.26 13.59 -9.76
CA GLU A 42 -17.95 14.38 -10.97
C GLU A 42 -17.79 13.50 -12.23
N GLY A 43 -17.65 12.18 -12.08
CA GLY A 43 -17.41 11.27 -13.20
C GLY A 43 -16.04 11.46 -13.86
N ASP A 44 -15.10 12.11 -13.17
CA ASP A 44 -13.79 12.43 -13.73
C ASP A 44 -12.93 11.16 -13.89
N LEU A 45 -12.67 10.78 -15.15
CA LEU A 45 -11.84 9.63 -15.52
C LEU A 45 -10.41 9.74 -14.97
N LEU A 46 -9.90 10.94 -14.66
CA LEU A 46 -8.59 11.11 -14.05
C LEU A 46 -8.57 10.61 -12.59
N ALA A 47 -9.70 10.68 -11.89
CA ALA A 47 -9.82 10.16 -10.53
C ALA A 47 -9.66 8.62 -10.48
N PHE A 48 -9.94 7.93 -11.59
CA PHE A 48 -9.72 6.49 -11.71
C PHE A 48 -8.25 6.08 -11.51
N LEU A 49 -7.30 6.94 -11.88
CA LEU A 49 -5.88 6.68 -11.63
C LEU A 49 -5.57 6.65 -10.13
N GLY A 50 -6.20 7.51 -9.34
CA GLY A 50 -6.07 7.52 -7.87
C GLY A 50 -6.62 6.26 -7.21
N VAL A 51 -7.54 5.56 -7.87
CA VAL A 51 -8.09 4.26 -7.43
C VAL A 51 -7.19 3.09 -7.84
N ILE A 52 -6.56 3.16 -9.03
CA ILE A 52 -5.66 2.10 -9.53
C ILE A 52 -4.31 2.10 -8.83
N ILE A 53 -3.73 3.27 -8.56
CA ILE A 53 -2.38 3.40 -8.00
C ILE A 53 -2.20 2.62 -6.69
N PRO A 54 -3.16 2.58 -5.74
CA PRO A 54 -3.03 1.82 -4.50
C PRO A 54 -3.01 0.29 -4.66
N LEU A 55 -3.59 -0.27 -5.73
CA LEU A 55 -3.68 -1.74 -5.94
C LEU A 55 -2.32 -2.47 -5.87
N PRO A 56 -1.26 -2.06 -6.60
CA PRO A 56 0.05 -2.68 -6.47
C PRO A 56 0.66 -2.53 -5.07
N PHE A 57 0.37 -1.43 -4.35
CA PHE A 57 0.82 -1.26 -2.97
C PHE A 57 0.15 -2.25 -2.02
N PHE A 58 -1.15 -2.51 -2.18
CA PHE A 58 -1.84 -3.56 -1.41
C PHE A 58 -1.21 -4.94 -1.64
N PHE A 59 -0.83 -5.25 -2.87
CA PHE A 59 -0.13 -6.51 -3.17
C PHE A 59 1.24 -6.58 -2.50
N LEU A 60 2.01 -5.48 -2.52
CA LEU A 60 3.29 -5.37 -1.81
C LEU A 60 3.12 -5.55 -0.30
N PHE A 61 2.12 -4.89 0.29
CA PHE A 61 1.85 -4.97 1.73
C PHE A 61 1.45 -6.38 2.14
N SER A 62 0.60 -7.04 1.35
CA SER A 62 0.21 -8.43 1.57
C SER A 62 1.42 -9.37 1.52
N LYS A 63 2.24 -9.29 0.47
CA LYS A 63 3.45 -10.12 0.33
C LYS A 63 4.49 -9.85 1.40
N SER A 64 4.65 -8.59 1.79
CA SER A 64 5.55 -8.19 2.88
C SER A 64 5.08 -8.70 4.23
N SER A 65 3.77 -8.67 4.51
CA SER A 65 3.18 -9.25 5.72
C SER A 65 3.39 -10.76 5.77
N GLU A 66 3.19 -11.45 4.64
CA GLU A 66 3.45 -12.88 4.53
C GLU A 66 4.95 -13.21 4.76
N TYR A 67 5.85 -12.40 4.20
CA TYR A 67 7.30 -12.52 4.40
C TYR A 67 7.68 -12.26 5.86
N LYS A 68 7.13 -11.21 6.48
CA LYS A 68 7.36 -10.88 7.89
C LYS A 68 6.91 -12.03 8.79
N ARG A 69 5.74 -12.61 8.50
CA ARG A 69 5.23 -13.78 9.21
C ARG A 69 6.15 -14.98 9.03
N LYS A 70 6.58 -15.32 7.80
CA LYS A 70 7.41 -16.51 7.56
C LYS A 70 8.85 -16.40 8.06
N TYR A 71 9.47 -15.23 7.96
CA TYR A 71 10.93 -15.07 8.11
C TYR A 71 11.37 -14.14 9.24
N LEU A 72 10.49 -13.30 9.78
CA LEU A 72 10.82 -12.30 10.80
C LEU A 72 10.11 -12.56 12.14
N HIS A 73 10.01 -13.85 12.53
CA HIS A 73 9.40 -14.43 13.75
C HIS A 73 10.08 -14.05 15.10
N LYS A 74 10.58 -12.82 15.25
CA LYS A 74 11.08 -12.28 16.53
C LYS A 74 10.37 -11.00 16.90
#